data_AF-A0A349UJ58-F1
#
_entry.id   AF-A0A349UJ58-F1
#
_cell.length_a   1.000
_cell.length_b   1.000
_cell.length_c   1.000
_cell.angle_alpha   90.00
_cell.angle_beta   90.00
_cell.angle_gamma   90.00
#
_symmetry.space_group_name_H-M   'P 1'
#
loop_
_entity.id
_entity.type
_entity.pdbx_description
1 polymer ?
#
loop_
_entity_poly.entity_id
_entity_poly.type
_entity_poly.pdbx_seq_one_letter_code
_entity_poly.pdbx_strand_id
1 'polypeptide(L)'
;MWSSARDILETGVIQRREKMRTNGITAAAFGVIALAVLLGAMPVAAQGELLSLFTFDESSGNPANSVSGVSGGTLTTNRTDSAMPMYVAGQVGNALQFSRSGAAENWVDCTTGGFPKTGAANGWSTGTISLWIKSGDTTNLGGILGAMNLGSHEAFILTTNNAVGTAANSIRLFVRTNNGSDDNYGLNFPTGSPALDNQWHHLLITWDIASNNSSNGGDAKIYIDGGDALAFTRNAYAASSSSSFNAWTYPVRIGGIGRSDTTADMTGLDGALDDVSVWNERLTATQAKAIYNLAVDSLNYGIADADTLFGIFAAGAGAQGDTSDGKTWQYVTGLSGDAGSVVNHTALILDGSGNGVQIIPEPATMALLAIGGVLTLIRRKRK
;
A
#
# COMPACT_ATOMS: atom_id res chain seq x y z
N MET A 1 52.98 -69.62 -8.18
CA MET A 1 51.91 -68.64 -8.49
C MET A 1 51.76 -67.74 -7.27
N TRP A 2 51.72 -66.41 -7.46
CA TRP A 2 51.72 -65.32 -6.46
C TRP A 2 53.09 -64.73 -6.04
N SER A 3 53.73 -63.94 -6.92
CA SER A 3 54.65 -62.87 -6.47
C SER A 3 54.92 -61.75 -7.51
N SER A 4 54.02 -61.47 -8.45
CA SER A 4 54.30 -60.53 -9.55
C SER A 4 53.30 -59.38 -9.73
N ALA A 5 52.50 -59.07 -8.70
CA ALA A 5 51.48 -58.00 -8.79
C ALA A 5 51.77 -56.79 -7.87
N ARG A 6 52.88 -56.77 -7.12
CA ARG A 6 53.18 -55.70 -6.16
C ARG A 6 54.18 -54.65 -6.65
N ASP A 7 55.01 -54.95 -7.65
CA ASP A 7 56.09 -54.04 -8.09
C ASP A 7 55.68 -53.01 -9.17
N ILE A 8 54.46 -53.05 -9.70
CA ILE A 8 54.00 -52.14 -10.77
C ILE A 8 53.28 -50.89 -10.21
N LEU A 9 52.91 -50.88 -8.93
CA LEU A 9 52.14 -49.77 -8.33
C LEU A 9 52.99 -48.71 -7.60
N GLU A 10 54.25 -48.98 -7.27
CA GLU A 10 55.08 -48.02 -6.51
C GLU A 10 56.00 -47.13 -7.37
N THR A 11 56.33 -47.53 -8.60
CA THR A 11 57.18 -46.72 -9.50
C THR A 11 56.41 -45.64 -10.28
N GLY A 12 55.09 -45.77 -10.44
CA GLY A 12 54.27 -44.80 -11.17
C GLY A 12 53.87 -43.54 -10.37
N VAL A 13 53.87 -43.61 -9.04
CA VAL A 13 53.42 -42.52 -8.16
C VAL A 13 54.54 -41.52 -7.84
N ILE A 14 55.80 -41.96 -7.89
CA ILE A 14 56.96 -41.12 -7.55
C ILE A 14 57.35 -40.20 -8.72
N GLN A 15 57.21 -40.62 -9.98
CA GLN A 15 57.59 -39.79 -11.14
C GLN A 15 56.61 -38.66 -11.48
N ARG A 16 55.39 -38.63 -10.92
CA ARG A 16 54.46 -37.50 -11.11
C ARG A 16 54.66 -36.35 -10.12
N ARG A 17 55.43 -36.54 -9.03
CA ARG A 17 55.68 -35.47 -8.04
C ARG A 17 56.90 -34.61 -8.35
N GLU A 18 57.85 -35.07 -9.17
CA GLU A 18 59.03 -34.25 -9.53
C GLU A 18 58.80 -33.33 -10.74
N LYS A 19 57.83 -33.61 -11.61
CA LYS A 19 57.55 -32.74 -12.77
C LYS A 19 56.74 -31.47 -12.44
N MET A 20 56.31 -31.29 -11.19
CA MET A 20 55.58 -30.10 -10.73
C MET A 20 56.43 -29.09 -9.95
N ARG A 21 57.75 -29.31 -9.80
CA ARG A 21 58.64 -28.38 -9.07
C ARG A 21 59.47 -27.43 -9.95
N THR A 22 59.40 -27.53 -11.28
CA THR A 22 60.34 -26.83 -12.19
C THR A 22 59.75 -25.68 -13.01
N ASN A 23 58.49 -25.31 -12.82
CA ASN A 23 57.90 -24.14 -13.47
C ASN A 23 57.57 -23.08 -12.41
N GLY A 24 58.51 -22.18 -12.19
CA GLY A 24 58.30 -20.97 -11.41
C GLY A 24 57.20 -20.13 -12.03
N ILE A 25 56.04 -20.09 -11.36
CA ILE A 25 55.06 -19.02 -11.49
C ILE A 25 54.85 -18.50 -10.08
N THR A 26 55.59 -17.44 -9.76
CA THR A 26 55.20 -16.46 -8.75
C THR A 26 53.82 -15.90 -9.12
N ALA A 27 52.80 -16.25 -8.36
CA ALA A 27 51.51 -15.54 -8.36
C ALA A 27 51.00 -15.50 -6.92
N ALA A 28 51.11 -14.33 -6.32
CA ALA A 28 50.38 -13.93 -5.14
C ALA A 28 48.87 -14.00 -5.40
N ALA A 29 48.10 -14.02 -4.31
CA ALA A 29 46.64 -13.99 -4.23
C ALA A 29 45.94 -15.31 -4.60
N PHE A 30 45.36 -15.96 -3.58
CA PHE A 30 43.97 -16.46 -3.54
C PHE A 30 43.78 -17.21 -2.21
N GLY A 31 44.07 -16.52 -1.11
CA GLY A 31 43.53 -16.89 0.20
C GLY A 31 42.20 -16.17 0.37
N VAL A 32 41.15 -16.66 -0.29
CA VAL A 32 39.78 -16.22 0.01
C VAL A 32 39.45 -16.81 1.37
N ILE A 33 39.66 -16.01 2.42
CA ILE A 33 39.02 -16.22 3.71
C ILE A 33 37.52 -16.11 3.44
N ALA A 34 36.84 -17.24 3.36
CA ALA A 34 35.40 -17.30 3.44
C ALA A 34 35.01 -16.91 4.87
N LEU A 35 34.95 -15.60 5.13
CA LEU A 35 34.30 -15.05 6.30
C LEU A 35 32.81 -15.27 6.06
N ALA A 36 32.31 -16.43 6.51
CA ALA A 36 30.89 -16.67 6.66
C ALA A 36 30.39 -15.70 7.73
N VAL A 37 30.01 -14.49 7.29
CA VAL A 37 29.28 -13.56 8.12
C VAL A 37 27.92 -14.22 8.36
N LEU A 38 27.79 -14.88 9.53
CA LEU A 38 26.49 -15.23 10.10
C LEU A 38 25.80 -13.91 10.47
N LEU A 39 25.30 -13.20 9.46
CA LEU A 39 24.25 -12.21 9.66
C LEU A 39 23.04 -13.02 10.09
N GLY A 40 22.83 -13.11 11.41
CA GLY A 40 21.58 -13.61 11.94
C GLY A 40 20.47 -12.85 11.25
N ALA A 41 19.65 -13.56 10.48
CA ALA A 41 18.47 -12.98 9.86
C ALA A 41 17.64 -12.40 11.01
N MET A 42 17.71 -11.09 11.21
CA MET A 42 16.79 -10.45 12.12
C MET A 42 15.40 -10.69 11.53
N PRO A 43 14.41 -11.07 12.35
CA PRO A 43 13.04 -11.16 11.87
C PRO A 43 12.69 -9.79 11.29
N VAL A 44 12.55 -9.72 9.97
CA VAL A 44 11.96 -8.55 9.35
C VAL A 44 10.52 -8.52 9.84
N ALA A 45 10.10 -7.38 10.38
CA ALA A 45 8.69 -7.15 10.66
C ALA A 45 7.90 -7.47 9.38
N ALA A 46 6.92 -8.36 9.48
CA ALA A 46 6.07 -8.69 8.35
C ALA A 46 5.37 -7.41 7.87
N GLN A 47 5.45 -7.13 6.57
CA GLN A 47 4.66 -6.08 5.95
C GLN A 47 3.17 -6.35 6.19
N GLY A 48 2.41 -5.31 6.47
CA GLY A 48 0.97 -5.33 6.48
C GLY A 48 0.38 -5.82 5.18
N GLU A 49 -0.75 -6.51 5.30
CA GLU A 49 -1.48 -7.05 4.17
C GLU A 49 -2.48 -6.01 3.64
N LEU A 50 -2.44 -5.78 2.33
CA LEU A 50 -3.49 -5.09 1.59
C LEU A 50 -4.73 -5.99 1.57
N LEU A 51 -5.75 -5.62 2.34
CA LEU A 51 -6.96 -6.44 2.51
C LEU A 51 -7.99 -6.21 1.40
N SER A 52 -8.00 -5.02 0.82
CA SER A 52 -8.97 -4.61 -0.20
C SER A 52 -8.39 -3.51 -1.06
N LEU A 53 -8.62 -3.58 -2.36
CA LEU A 53 -8.30 -2.53 -3.32
C LEU A 53 -9.38 -2.45 -4.40
N PHE A 54 -10.01 -1.30 -4.54
CA PHE A 54 -10.89 -0.95 -5.65
C PHE A 54 -10.20 0.14 -6.49
N THR A 55 -9.63 -0.24 -7.63
CA THR A 55 -8.97 0.72 -8.53
C THR A 55 -9.98 1.50 -9.36
N PHE A 56 -11.15 0.91 -9.65
CA PHE A 56 -12.16 1.45 -10.57
C PHE A 56 -11.64 1.66 -12.00
N ASP A 57 -10.65 0.87 -12.42
CA ASP A 57 -10.05 0.93 -13.75
C ASP A 57 -10.93 0.38 -14.88
N GLU A 58 -12.12 -0.13 -14.57
CA GLU A 58 -13.01 -0.61 -15.61
C GLU A 58 -13.43 0.53 -16.56
N SER A 59 -13.61 0.19 -17.83
CA SER A 59 -14.04 1.15 -18.85
C SER A 59 -15.56 1.25 -18.99
N SER A 60 -16.30 0.27 -18.44
CA SER A 60 -17.76 0.20 -18.46
C SER A 60 -18.26 -0.96 -17.59
N GLY A 61 -19.57 -0.97 -17.32
CA GLY A 61 -20.26 -2.09 -16.70
C GLY A 61 -20.86 -1.75 -15.33
N ASN A 62 -21.42 -2.79 -14.70
CA ASN A 62 -22.04 -2.73 -13.38
C ASN A 62 -21.21 -3.29 -12.20
N PRO A 63 -20.09 -4.04 -12.39
CA PRO A 63 -19.25 -4.43 -11.26
C PRO A 63 -18.16 -3.39 -11.02
N ALA A 64 -17.92 -3.07 -9.74
CA ALA A 64 -16.67 -2.46 -9.30
C ALA A 64 -15.78 -3.58 -8.77
N ASN A 65 -14.80 -4.02 -9.55
CA ASN A 65 -13.98 -5.16 -9.14
C ASN A 65 -13.00 -4.75 -8.03
N SER A 66 -12.68 -5.72 -7.17
CA SER A 66 -11.56 -5.58 -6.25
C SER A 66 -10.40 -6.45 -6.73
N VAL A 67 -9.20 -5.90 -6.66
CA VAL A 67 -7.96 -6.57 -7.10
C VAL A 67 -7.31 -7.37 -5.96
N SER A 68 -7.73 -7.17 -4.71
CA SER A 68 -7.21 -7.87 -3.53
C SER A 68 -8.30 -8.21 -2.51
N GLY A 69 -8.20 -9.40 -1.90
CA GLY A 69 -8.84 -9.80 -0.63
C GLY A 69 -10.37 -9.75 -0.49
N VAL A 70 -11.12 -9.24 -1.47
CA VAL A 70 -12.59 -9.11 -1.40
C VAL A 70 -13.28 -9.51 -2.70
N SER A 71 -14.45 -10.12 -2.60
CA SER A 71 -15.43 -10.13 -3.70
C SER A 71 -15.86 -8.67 -3.95
N GLY A 72 -15.74 -8.20 -5.19
CA GLY A 72 -16.02 -6.82 -5.60
C GLY A 72 -17.43 -6.30 -5.24
N GLY A 73 -17.75 -5.11 -5.74
CA GLY A 73 -18.99 -4.41 -5.46
C GLY A 73 -19.91 -4.32 -6.67
N THR A 74 -21.19 -4.03 -6.40
CA THR A 74 -22.20 -3.73 -7.41
C THR A 74 -22.50 -2.25 -7.41
N LEU A 75 -22.57 -1.63 -8.59
CA LEU A 75 -23.02 -0.25 -8.75
C LEU A 75 -24.53 -0.13 -8.43
N THR A 76 -24.88 0.76 -7.51
CA THR A 76 -26.25 0.93 -6.99
C THR A 76 -26.68 2.40 -6.99
N THR A 77 -27.99 2.65 -7.10
CA THR A 77 -28.58 3.98 -6.96
C THR A 77 -29.99 3.94 -6.38
N ASN A 78 -30.39 5.01 -5.68
CA ASN A 78 -31.78 5.30 -5.34
C ASN A 78 -32.34 6.50 -6.13
N ARG A 79 -31.63 6.94 -7.18
CA ARG A 79 -32.03 8.09 -7.97
C ARG A 79 -33.24 7.77 -8.84
N THR A 80 -34.12 8.74 -9.00
CA THR A 80 -35.32 8.62 -9.84
C THR A 80 -34.99 8.52 -11.33
N ASP A 81 -33.85 9.08 -11.76
CA ASP A 81 -33.30 8.93 -13.10
C ASP A 81 -32.53 7.62 -13.31
N SER A 82 -32.40 6.80 -12.26
CA SER A 82 -31.62 5.54 -12.25
C SER A 82 -30.15 5.71 -12.66
N ALA A 83 -29.57 6.91 -12.52
CA ALA A 83 -28.18 7.15 -12.89
C ALA A 83 -27.21 6.44 -11.92
N MET A 84 -26.51 5.44 -12.42
CA MET A 84 -25.47 4.73 -11.68
C MET A 84 -24.21 5.58 -11.53
N PRO A 85 -23.28 5.22 -10.63
CA PRO A 85 -21.93 5.79 -10.67
C PRO A 85 -21.30 5.56 -12.04
N MET A 86 -20.47 6.50 -12.50
CA MET A 86 -19.92 6.48 -13.85
C MET A 86 -18.40 6.46 -13.83
N TYR A 87 -17.80 5.65 -14.70
CA TYR A 87 -16.35 5.65 -14.89
C TYR A 87 -15.90 6.95 -15.55
N VAL A 88 -14.92 7.62 -14.95
CA VAL A 88 -14.30 8.87 -15.42
C VAL A 88 -12.78 8.74 -15.35
N ALA A 89 -12.05 9.71 -15.91
CA ALA A 89 -10.59 9.74 -15.76
C ALA A 89 -10.21 9.91 -14.28
N GLY A 90 -9.39 8.98 -13.76
CA GLY A 90 -8.89 8.98 -12.40
C GLY A 90 -7.60 9.77 -12.23
N GLN A 91 -7.02 9.68 -11.04
CA GLN A 91 -5.65 10.06 -10.79
C GLN A 91 -4.70 9.02 -11.40
N VAL A 92 -4.98 7.73 -11.17
CA VAL A 92 -4.25 6.62 -11.77
C VAL A 92 -5.26 5.78 -12.56
N GLY A 93 -5.24 5.89 -13.89
CA GLY A 93 -6.19 5.13 -14.72
C GLY A 93 -7.60 5.72 -14.70
N ASN A 94 -8.62 4.91 -14.40
CA ASN A 94 -10.00 5.38 -14.28
C ASN A 94 -10.42 5.54 -12.81
N ALA A 95 -11.53 6.23 -12.60
CA ALA A 95 -12.14 6.47 -11.31
C ALA A 95 -13.65 6.29 -11.40
N LEU A 96 -14.31 6.26 -10.25
CA LEU A 96 -15.76 6.22 -10.17
C LEU A 96 -16.34 7.56 -9.70
N GLN A 97 -17.15 8.20 -10.55
CA GLN A 97 -17.90 9.41 -10.25
C GLN A 97 -19.24 9.06 -9.61
N PHE A 98 -19.45 9.60 -8.41
CA PHE A 98 -20.70 9.58 -7.67
C PHE A 98 -21.41 10.92 -7.82
N SER A 99 -22.74 10.89 -7.77
CA SER A 99 -23.54 12.10 -7.95
C SER A 99 -24.71 12.14 -6.99
N ARG A 100 -24.93 13.33 -6.44
CA ARG A 100 -26.08 13.62 -5.60
C ARG A 100 -27.08 14.51 -6.32
N SER A 101 -28.37 14.28 -6.10
CA SER A 101 -29.44 15.17 -6.51
C SER A 101 -30.56 15.15 -5.47
N GLY A 102 -30.52 16.10 -4.53
CA GLY A 102 -31.42 16.08 -3.37
C GLY A 102 -31.16 14.86 -2.48
N ALA A 103 -32.20 14.06 -2.21
CA ALA A 103 -32.10 12.80 -1.45
C ALA A 103 -31.68 11.58 -2.30
N ALA A 104 -31.53 11.79 -3.61
CA ALA A 104 -31.20 10.76 -4.57
C ALA A 104 -29.68 10.73 -4.83
N GLU A 105 -29.09 9.53 -4.75
CA GLU A 105 -27.68 9.25 -4.56
C GLU A 105 -27.29 7.93 -5.25
N ASN A 106 -25.99 7.72 -5.48
CA ASN A 106 -25.47 6.48 -6.04
C ASN A 106 -24.17 6.07 -5.31
N TRP A 107 -23.87 4.76 -5.29
CA TRP A 107 -22.78 4.18 -4.53
C TRP A 107 -22.39 2.81 -5.08
N VAL A 108 -21.38 2.19 -4.49
CA VAL A 108 -21.02 0.78 -4.69
C VAL A 108 -21.44 0.01 -3.44
N ASP A 109 -22.26 -1.03 -3.58
CA ASP A 109 -22.50 -2.00 -2.50
C ASP A 109 -21.46 -3.12 -2.60
N CYS A 110 -20.56 -3.19 -1.61
CA CYS A 110 -19.66 -4.33 -1.46
C CYS A 110 -20.46 -5.57 -1.05
N THR A 111 -19.99 -6.76 -1.42
CA THR A 111 -20.62 -8.02 -1.01
C THR A 111 -20.77 -8.07 0.52
N THR A 112 -21.99 -8.34 1.01
CA THR A 112 -22.29 -8.41 2.45
C THR A 112 -21.42 -9.47 3.13
N GLY A 113 -20.78 -9.09 4.24
CA GLY A 113 -19.82 -9.95 4.93
C GLY A 113 -18.46 -10.11 4.24
N GLY A 114 -18.32 -9.65 3.00
CA GLY A 114 -17.08 -9.74 2.23
C GLY A 114 -16.06 -8.68 2.63
N PHE A 115 -16.49 -7.44 2.88
CA PHE A 115 -15.56 -6.33 3.15
C PHE A 115 -14.73 -6.58 4.42
N PRO A 116 -13.38 -6.45 4.36
CA PRO A 116 -12.52 -6.83 5.45
C PRO A 116 -12.69 -5.91 6.66
N LYS A 117 -12.36 -6.46 7.83
CA LYS A 117 -12.10 -5.69 9.05
C LYS A 117 -10.58 -5.58 9.23
N THR A 118 -10.10 -4.48 9.78
CA THR A 118 -8.69 -4.05 9.86
C THR A 118 -7.97 -4.36 11.20
N GLY A 119 -7.10 -5.37 11.30
CA GLY A 119 -6.24 -5.58 12.50
C GLY A 119 -6.60 -6.78 13.40
N ALA A 120 -6.15 -6.81 14.66
CA ALA A 120 -6.32 -7.95 15.58
C ALA A 120 -7.68 -7.97 16.32
N ALA A 121 -8.08 -9.12 16.88
CA ALA A 121 -9.27 -9.34 17.73
C ALA A 121 -10.60 -8.76 17.18
N ASN A 122 -11.00 -9.20 15.99
CA ASN A 122 -12.14 -8.68 15.20
C ASN A 122 -11.88 -7.38 14.43
N GLY A 123 -10.61 -7.04 14.23
CA GLY A 123 -10.21 -6.23 13.09
C GLY A 123 -10.32 -4.73 13.29
N TRP A 124 -9.84 -4.18 14.42
CA TRP A 124 -9.77 -2.72 14.59
C TRP A 124 -8.58 -2.13 15.34
N SER A 125 -7.71 -2.95 15.93
CA SER A 125 -6.61 -2.43 16.75
C SER A 125 -5.64 -1.58 15.93
N THR A 126 -5.45 -1.87 14.64
CA THR A 126 -4.61 -1.05 13.76
C THR A 126 -5.07 -1.19 12.32
N GLY A 127 -4.90 -0.15 11.52
CA GLY A 127 -5.20 -0.22 10.10
C GLY A 127 -4.91 1.07 9.36
N THR A 128 -5.11 0.99 8.04
CA THR A 128 -5.02 2.14 7.14
C THR A 128 -6.13 2.10 6.10
N ILE A 129 -6.73 3.24 5.81
CA ILE A 129 -7.52 3.49 4.59
C ILE A 129 -6.72 4.46 3.73
N SER A 130 -6.61 4.18 2.44
CA SER A 130 -6.05 5.11 1.46
C SER A 130 -6.95 5.21 0.25
N LEU A 131 -7.10 6.41 -0.31
CA LEU A 131 -7.88 6.65 -1.51
C LEU A 131 -7.50 7.98 -2.14
N TRP A 132 -7.84 8.14 -3.42
CA TRP A 132 -7.92 9.41 -4.09
C TRP A 132 -9.36 9.91 -4.08
N ILE A 133 -9.55 11.21 -3.84
CA ILE A 133 -10.86 11.86 -3.85
C ILE A 133 -10.82 13.14 -4.67
N LYS A 134 -11.92 13.41 -5.36
CA LYS A 134 -12.20 14.70 -6.00
C LYS A 134 -13.62 15.13 -5.68
N SER A 135 -13.78 16.11 -4.81
CA SER A 135 -15.10 16.65 -4.46
C SER A 135 -15.00 18.16 -4.21
N GLY A 136 -16.02 18.90 -4.63
CA GLY A 136 -16.19 20.31 -4.26
C GLY A 136 -17.33 20.54 -3.27
N ASP A 137 -17.99 19.47 -2.79
CA ASP A 137 -19.11 19.61 -1.86
C ASP A 137 -18.57 19.90 -0.46
N THR A 138 -18.75 21.14 -0.04
CA THR A 138 -18.35 21.71 1.25
C THR A 138 -19.54 21.84 2.21
N THR A 139 -20.74 21.51 1.73
CA THR A 139 -22.00 21.88 2.39
C THR A 139 -22.76 20.67 2.93
N ASN A 140 -22.75 19.56 2.21
CA ASN A 140 -23.49 18.37 2.62
C ASN A 140 -22.56 17.30 3.18
N LEU A 141 -23.08 16.51 4.12
CA LEU A 141 -22.45 15.27 4.54
C LEU A 141 -22.35 14.34 3.32
N GLY A 142 -21.14 13.89 2.98
CA GLY A 142 -20.90 12.93 1.91
C GLY A 142 -20.33 11.63 2.47
N GLY A 143 -20.94 10.48 2.14
CA GLY A 143 -20.40 9.17 2.52
C GLY A 143 -19.29 8.74 1.58
N ILE A 144 -18.06 8.56 2.06
CA ILE A 144 -16.93 8.10 1.23
C ILE A 144 -16.86 6.57 1.27
N LEU A 145 -16.82 6.00 2.46
CA LEU A 145 -16.69 4.55 2.68
C LEU A 145 -17.37 4.20 4.00
N GLY A 146 -18.19 3.16 4.05
CA GLY A 146 -18.62 2.62 5.33
C GLY A 146 -19.93 1.86 5.39
N ALA A 147 -20.22 1.36 6.59
CA ALA A 147 -21.48 0.75 6.97
C ALA A 147 -21.85 1.11 8.41
N MET A 148 -23.16 1.13 8.70
CA MET A 148 -23.68 1.02 10.06
C MET A 148 -24.44 -0.30 10.19
N ASN A 149 -23.91 -1.22 10.99
CA ASN A 149 -24.27 -2.64 10.98
C ASN A 149 -25.60 -2.95 11.70
N LEU A 150 -26.02 -2.11 12.65
CA LEU A 150 -27.17 -2.39 13.55
C LEU A 150 -27.98 -1.13 13.91
N GLY A 151 -28.54 -0.44 12.91
CA GLY A 151 -29.53 0.63 13.12
C GLY A 151 -29.06 1.83 13.97
N SER A 152 -27.73 2.00 14.14
CA SER A 152 -26.96 3.08 14.79
C SER A 152 -25.90 2.60 15.80
N HIS A 153 -25.88 1.32 16.20
CA HIS A 153 -25.02 0.88 17.31
C HIS A 153 -23.59 0.58 16.91
N GLU A 154 -23.34 0.10 15.70
CA GLU A 154 -21.99 -0.23 15.22
C GLU A 154 -21.78 0.45 13.88
N ALA A 155 -20.67 1.16 13.73
CA ALA A 155 -20.38 1.99 12.57
C ALA A 155 -18.90 2.01 12.25
N PHE A 156 -18.60 1.93 10.96
CA PHE A 156 -17.34 2.36 10.37
C PHE A 156 -17.68 3.24 9.20
N ILE A 157 -17.41 4.52 9.31
CA ILE A 157 -17.70 5.46 8.24
C ILE A 157 -16.56 6.45 8.08
N LEU A 158 -16.20 6.68 6.83
CA LEU A 158 -15.40 7.80 6.38
C LEU A 158 -16.34 8.75 5.64
N THR A 159 -16.38 10.01 6.04
CA THR A 159 -17.31 10.99 5.49
C THR A 159 -16.63 12.33 5.21
N THR A 160 -17.19 13.10 4.27
CA THR A 160 -16.94 14.53 4.13
C THR A 160 -18.01 15.32 4.88
N ASN A 161 -17.63 16.49 5.38
CA ASN A 161 -18.45 17.43 6.13
C ASN A 161 -19.22 16.82 7.30
N ASN A 162 -19.98 17.68 7.97
CA ASN A 162 -20.44 17.43 9.30
C ASN A 162 -21.88 16.90 9.36
N ALA A 163 -22.00 15.71 9.94
CA ALA A 163 -23.17 15.30 10.71
C ALA A 163 -23.15 15.99 12.08
N VAL A 164 -23.89 17.10 12.24
CA VAL A 164 -24.18 17.84 13.51
C VAL A 164 -23.01 17.93 14.51
N GLY A 165 -22.33 19.09 14.57
CA GLY A 165 -21.35 19.45 15.63
C GLY A 165 -19.85 19.52 15.30
N THR A 166 -19.35 19.02 14.17
CA THR A 166 -18.00 19.30 13.61
C THR A 166 -17.90 20.56 12.73
N ALA A 167 -16.66 20.95 12.43
CA ALA A 167 -16.31 22.01 11.49
C ALA A 167 -16.86 21.75 10.08
N ALA A 168 -17.36 22.80 9.40
CA ALA A 168 -17.55 22.76 7.95
C ALA A 168 -16.21 22.45 7.25
N ASN A 169 -16.25 21.77 6.10
CA ASN A 169 -15.08 21.39 5.31
C ASN A 169 -14.12 20.45 6.06
N SER A 170 -14.66 19.38 6.65
CA SER A 170 -13.86 18.37 7.36
C SER A 170 -14.03 17.00 6.73
N ILE A 171 -12.98 16.18 6.76
CA ILE A 171 -13.10 14.73 6.55
C ILE A 171 -13.15 14.09 7.94
N ARG A 172 -13.94 13.03 8.08
CA ARG A 172 -14.14 12.35 9.35
C ARG A 172 -14.06 10.85 9.22
N LEU A 173 -13.18 10.23 10.00
CA LEU A 173 -13.29 8.81 10.32
C LEU A 173 -14.11 8.65 11.60
N PHE A 174 -15.21 7.92 11.53
CA PHE A 174 -16.05 7.59 12.67
C PHE A 174 -16.17 6.08 12.86
N VAL A 175 -15.89 5.66 14.09
CA VAL A 175 -15.90 4.26 14.50
C VAL A 175 -16.76 4.14 15.74
N ARG A 176 -17.65 3.14 15.75
CA ARG A 176 -18.49 2.77 16.89
C ARG A 176 -18.57 1.24 16.96
N THR A 177 -18.29 0.68 18.13
CA THR A 177 -18.32 -0.76 18.40
C THR A 177 -19.72 -1.24 18.82
N ASN A 178 -19.93 -2.55 18.96
CA ASN A 178 -21.21 -3.17 19.32
C ASN A 178 -21.83 -2.74 20.67
N ASN A 179 -21.12 -2.01 21.54
CA ASN A 179 -21.61 -1.56 22.85
C ASN A 179 -22.32 -0.19 22.83
N GLY A 180 -22.54 0.41 21.65
CA GLY A 180 -23.64 1.36 21.41
C GLY A 180 -23.48 2.82 21.87
N SER A 181 -22.72 3.15 22.93
CA SER A 181 -22.63 4.55 23.40
C SER A 181 -21.23 5.06 23.75
N ASP A 182 -20.34 4.21 24.28
CA ASP A 182 -19.16 4.70 25.00
C ASP A 182 -17.88 4.74 24.15
N ASP A 183 -17.88 4.05 23.00
CA ASP A 183 -16.70 3.85 22.14
C ASP A 183 -16.79 4.65 20.82
N ASN A 184 -17.11 5.95 20.90
CA ASN A 184 -17.19 6.82 19.73
C ASN A 184 -15.83 7.47 19.40
N TYR A 185 -15.21 7.02 18.33
CA TYR A 185 -13.97 7.61 17.81
C TYR A 185 -14.30 8.49 16.63
N GLY A 186 -13.95 9.78 16.72
CA GLY A 186 -14.06 10.72 15.62
C GLY A 186 -12.72 11.38 15.41
N LEU A 187 -12.11 11.16 14.24
CA LEU A 187 -11.01 11.98 13.75
C LEU A 187 -11.63 13.03 12.86
N ASN A 188 -11.45 14.31 13.17
CA ASN A 188 -11.96 15.40 12.35
C ASN A 188 -10.79 16.23 11.86
N PHE A 189 -10.85 16.66 10.60
CA PHE A 189 -9.99 17.75 10.15
C PHE A 189 -10.35 19.07 10.85
N PRO A 190 -9.36 19.96 11.08
CA PRO A 190 -9.64 21.37 11.31
C PRO A 190 -10.44 21.95 10.14
N THR A 191 -11.25 22.98 10.41
CA THR A 191 -11.98 23.75 9.37
C THR A 191 -11.07 24.11 8.19
N GLY A 192 -11.52 23.84 6.97
CA GLY A 192 -10.84 24.26 5.74
C GLY A 192 -9.89 23.21 5.16
N SER A 193 -10.26 21.92 5.20
CA SER A 193 -9.48 20.87 4.53
C SER A 193 -9.28 21.22 3.05
N PRO A 194 -8.04 21.18 2.52
CA PRO A 194 -7.77 21.45 1.11
C PRO A 194 -8.41 20.41 0.20
N ALA A 195 -8.75 19.22 0.70
CA ALA A 195 -9.22 18.09 -0.10
C ALA A 195 -10.64 18.24 -0.71
N LEU A 196 -11.34 19.35 -0.44
CA LEU A 196 -12.71 19.61 -0.89
C LEU A 196 -12.80 20.84 -1.84
N ASP A 197 -11.85 20.96 -2.77
CA ASP A 197 -11.72 22.08 -3.71
C ASP A 197 -11.98 21.68 -5.19
N ASN A 198 -12.54 20.49 -5.40
CA ASN A 198 -12.77 19.87 -6.70
C ASN A 198 -11.48 19.53 -7.50
N GLN A 199 -10.33 19.39 -6.84
CA GLN A 199 -9.13 18.74 -7.37
C GLN A 199 -8.96 17.31 -6.84
N TRP A 200 -8.10 16.53 -7.49
CA TRP A 200 -7.70 15.22 -6.98
C TRP A 200 -6.76 15.40 -5.79
N HIS A 201 -7.12 14.77 -4.67
CA HIS A 201 -6.29 14.71 -3.48
C HIS A 201 -6.14 13.26 -3.02
N HIS A 202 -4.93 12.92 -2.57
CA HIS A 202 -4.68 11.65 -1.93
C HIS A 202 -4.97 11.78 -0.44
N LEU A 203 -5.86 10.93 0.07
CA LEU A 203 -6.13 10.80 1.49
C LEU A 203 -5.61 9.47 1.99
N LEU A 204 -4.86 9.51 3.08
CA LEU A 204 -4.46 8.30 3.80
C LEU A 204 -4.66 8.49 5.29
N ILE A 205 -5.45 7.59 5.89
CA ILE A 205 -5.82 7.63 7.30
C ILE A 205 -5.28 6.38 7.96
N THR A 206 -4.45 6.54 8.99
CA THR A 206 -3.90 5.43 9.77
C THR A 206 -4.39 5.49 11.20
N TRP A 207 -4.51 4.34 11.84
CA TRP A 207 -4.79 4.26 13.27
C TRP A 207 -4.10 3.07 13.92
N ASP A 208 -3.82 3.26 15.21
CA ASP A 208 -3.41 2.25 16.17
C ASP A 208 -4.16 2.56 17.47
N ILE A 209 -5.20 1.77 17.74
CA ILE A 209 -6.05 1.88 18.92
C ILE A 209 -5.49 0.87 19.94
N ALA A 210 -4.90 1.38 21.02
CA ALA A 210 -4.38 0.53 22.08
C ALA A 210 -5.54 -0.21 22.77
N SER A 211 -5.33 -1.49 23.04
CA SER A 211 -6.30 -2.40 23.66
C SER A 211 -6.44 -2.22 25.18
N ASN A 212 -5.87 -1.14 25.76
CA ASN A 212 -5.84 -0.97 27.21
C ASN A 212 -6.57 0.28 27.67
N ASN A 213 -7.29 0.13 28.78
CA ASN A 213 -8.12 1.14 29.47
C ASN A 213 -7.33 2.32 30.06
N SER A 214 -6.29 2.76 29.37
CA SER A 214 -5.47 3.90 29.73
C SER A 214 -5.94 5.12 28.94
N SER A 215 -6.05 6.25 29.62
CA SER A 215 -6.49 7.54 29.08
C SER A 215 -5.56 8.13 28.00
N ASN A 216 -4.59 7.37 27.48
CA ASN A 216 -3.61 7.75 26.46
C ASN A 216 -3.53 6.74 25.29
N GLY A 217 -4.51 5.85 25.14
CA GLY A 217 -4.34 4.57 24.43
C GLY A 217 -4.72 4.54 22.94
N GLY A 218 -4.26 5.46 22.10
CA GLY A 218 -4.36 5.28 20.65
C GLY A 218 -3.87 6.49 19.86
N ASP A 219 -3.36 6.25 18.65
CA ASP A 219 -2.84 7.27 17.74
C ASP A 219 -3.45 7.07 16.35
N ALA A 220 -3.99 8.14 15.79
CA ALA A 220 -4.49 8.13 14.43
C ALA A 220 -4.05 9.39 13.70
N LYS A 221 -3.73 9.22 12.43
CA LYS A 221 -3.13 10.26 11.60
C LYS A 221 -3.81 10.31 10.26
N ILE A 222 -3.93 11.52 9.73
CA ILE A 222 -4.38 11.73 8.37
C ILE A 222 -3.28 12.44 7.59
N TYR A 223 -3.02 11.92 6.40
CA TYR A 223 -2.08 12.45 5.42
C TYR A 223 -2.88 12.93 4.22
N ILE A 224 -2.52 14.09 3.69
CA ILE A 224 -3.04 14.63 2.43
C ILE A 224 -1.87 14.80 1.48
N ASP A 225 -2.01 14.31 0.25
CA ASP A 225 -1.06 14.51 -0.85
C ASP A 225 0.39 14.14 -0.48
N GLY A 226 0.54 13.05 0.29
CA GLY A 226 1.84 12.59 0.78
C GLY A 226 2.59 13.58 1.69
N GLY A 227 1.94 14.66 2.10
CA GLY A 227 2.49 15.67 3.01
C GLY A 227 2.65 15.17 4.44
N ASP A 228 3.19 16.02 5.30
CA ASP A 228 3.29 15.72 6.73
C ASP A 228 1.91 15.41 7.30
N ALA A 229 1.85 14.41 8.18
CA ALA A 229 0.61 14.05 8.83
C ALA A 229 0.05 15.24 9.60
N LEU A 230 -1.22 15.56 9.37
CA LEU A 230 -2.00 16.26 10.38
C LEU A 230 -2.27 15.24 11.49
N ALA A 231 -1.31 15.15 12.41
CA ALA A 231 -1.41 14.28 13.56
C ALA A 231 -2.51 14.80 14.47
N PHE A 232 -3.55 13.99 14.64
CA PHE A 232 -4.57 14.26 15.61
C PHE A 232 -4.52 13.18 16.68
N THR A 233 -3.81 13.49 17.76
CA THR A 233 -3.86 12.67 18.97
C THR A 233 -5.16 13.00 19.70
N ARG A 234 -6.27 12.39 19.27
CA ARG A 234 -7.39 12.24 20.20
C ARG A 234 -7.05 11.09 21.12
N ASN A 235 -7.34 11.23 22.40
CA ASN A 235 -7.48 10.07 23.26
C ASN A 235 -8.60 9.23 22.65
N ALA A 236 -8.22 8.23 21.87
CA ALA A 236 -9.08 7.12 21.56
C ALA A 236 -9.60 6.66 22.92
N TYR A 237 -10.91 6.73 23.15
CA TYR A 237 -11.50 6.08 24.32
C TYR A 237 -10.96 4.66 24.32
N ALA A 238 -10.42 4.16 25.42
CA ALA A 238 -9.91 2.81 25.36
C ALA A 238 -11.05 1.87 25.00
N ALA A 239 -10.90 1.12 23.91
CA ALA A 239 -11.85 0.08 23.56
C ALA A 239 -11.96 -0.84 24.79
N SER A 240 -13.16 -0.99 25.36
CA SER A 240 -13.34 -1.95 26.45
C SER A 240 -12.80 -3.31 25.99
N SER A 241 -12.18 -4.11 26.86
CA SER A 241 -11.72 -5.46 26.48
C SER A 241 -12.85 -6.39 25.99
N SER A 242 -14.11 -5.95 26.12
CA SER A 242 -15.32 -6.59 25.63
C SER A 242 -15.86 -6.02 24.30
N SER A 243 -15.30 -4.94 23.76
CA SER A 243 -15.83 -4.36 22.52
C SER A 243 -15.33 -5.11 21.29
N SER A 244 -16.25 -5.36 20.36
CA SER A 244 -15.96 -6.04 19.11
C SER A 244 -16.83 -5.48 17.99
N PHE A 245 -16.43 -5.73 16.75
CA PHE A 245 -17.30 -5.52 15.58
C PHE A 245 -18.05 -6.82 15.28
N ASN A 246 -19.37 -6.79 15.23
CA ASN A 246 -20.16 -7.92 14.75
C ASN A 246 -19.89 -8.15 13.26
N ALA A 247 -20.17 -9.35 12.75
CA ALA A 247 -20.10 -9.60 11.31
C ALA A 247 -21.02 -8.61 10.55
N TRP A 248 -20.60 -8.14 9.37
CA TRP A 248 -21.39 -7.23 8.57
C TRP A 248 -22.71 -7.89 8.15
N THR A 249 -23.81 -7.36 8.66
CA THR A 249 -25.20 -7.71 8.32
C THR A 249 -25.66 -6.93 7.09
N TYR A 250 -25.11 -5.73 6.88
CA TYR A 250 -25.35 -4.87 5.73
C TYR A 250 -24.07 -4.66 4.92
N PRO A 251 -24.17 -4.38 3.60
CA PRO A 251 -23.00 -4.12 2.79
C PRO A 251 -22.24 -2.88 3.28
N VAL A 252 -20.91 -2.96 3.25
CA VAL A 252 -20.05 -1.77 3.26
C VAL A 252 -20.22 -1.08 1.91
N ARG A 253 -20.33 0.25 1.93
CA ARG A 253 -20.57 1.05 0.74
C ARG A 253 -19.37 1.92 0.42
N ILE A 254 -19.09 2.12 -0.87
CA ILE A 254 -18.10 3.09 -1.36
C ILE A 254 -18.86 4.18 -2.13
N GLY A 255 -18.52 5.45 -1.91
CA GLY A 255 -19.28 6.59 -2.40
C GLY A 255 -20.63 6.80 -1.70
N GLY A 256 -20.89 6.07 -0.60
CA GLY A 256 -22.03 6.30 0.25
C GLY A 256 -21.90 5.65 1.62
N ILE A 257 -22.81 5.99 2.53
CA ILE A 257 -22.99 5.35 3.83
C ILE A 257 -24.47 5.07 4.07
N GLY A 258 -24.76 4.07 4.89
CA GLY A 258 -26.14 3.68 5.18
C GLY A 258 -26.35 2.95 6.49
N ARG A 259 -27.58 3.06 7.02
CA ARG A 259 -28.02 2.46 8.29
C ARG A 259 -28.68 1.09 8.18
N SER A 260 -29.07 0.74 6.96
CA SER A 260 -29.79 -0.48 6.62
C SER A 260 -29.45 -0.91 5.19
N ASP A 261 -30.06 -1.99 4.73
CA ASP A 261 -30.12 -2.41 3.33
C ASP A 261 -31.09 -1.56 2.50
N THR A 262 -31.92 -0.72 3.14
CA THR A 262 -32.87 0.15 2.44
C THR A 262 -32.20 1.40 1.91
N THR A 263 -32.73 1.93 0.81
CA THR A 263 -32.24 3.13 0.14
C THR A 263 -32.69 4.44 0.78
N ALA A 264 -33.53 4.39 1.82
CA ALA A 264 -34.18 5.58 2.40
C ALA A 264 -33.26 6.37 3.36
N ASP A 265 -32.25 5.72 3.94
CA ASP A 265 -31.33 6.31 4.94
C ASP A 265 -29.89 6.45 4.40
N MET A 266 -29.76 6.67 3.08
CA MET A 266 -28.45 6.80 2.45
C MET A 266 -27.89 8.22 2.58
N THR A 267 -26.57 8.30 2.63
CA THR A 267 -25.85 9.55 2.42
C THR A 267 -24.67 9.31 1.49
N GLY A 268 -24.75 9.86 0.29
CA GLY A 268 -23.85 9.64 -0.83
C GLY A 268 -22.82 10.75 -0.97
N LEU A 269 -21.71 10.42 -1.60
CA LEU A 269 -20.71 11.38 -2.04
C LEU A 269 -21.20 12.12 -3.30
N ASP A 270 -20.92 13.41 -3.39
CA ASP A 270 -20.93 14.15 -4.64
C ASP A 270 -19.48 14.45 -5.05
N GLY A 271 -18.94 13.65 -5.96
CA GLY A 271 -17.51 13.62 -6.26
C GLY A 271 -17.04 12.29 -6.84
N ALA A 272 -15.74 12.18 -7.11
CA ALA A 272 -15.13 10.96 -7.62
C ALA A 272 -14.17 10.33 -6.60
N LEU A 273 -14.06 9.00 -6.64
CA LEU A 273 -13.08 8.22 -5.89
C LEU A 273 -12.24 7.36 -6.84
N ASP A 274 -10.99 7.16 -6.46
CA ASP A 274 -10.02 6.34 -7.18
C ASP A 274 -9.13 5.60 -6.15
N ASP A 275 -8.70 4.39 -6.50
CA ASP A 275 -7.71 3.60 -5.74
C ASP A 275 -8.04 3.41 -4.24
N VAL A 276 -9.30 3.06 -3.94
CA VAL A 276 -9.79 2.88 -2.57
C VAL A 276 -9.24 1.59 -1.99
N SER A 277 -8.38 1.72 -0.97
CA SER A 277 -7.66 0.60 -0.35
C SER A 277 -7.78 0.56 1.17
N VAL A 278 -7.68 -0.66 1.70
CA VAL A 278 -7.73 -0.95 3.13
C VAL A 278 -6.62 -1.93 3.51
N TRP A 279 -5.91 -1.61 4.59
CA TRP A 279 -4.77 -2.37 5.10
C TRP A 279 -5.00 -2.80 6.55
N ASN A 280 -4.47 -3.97 6.93
CA ASN A 280 -4.47 -4.41 8.33
C ASN A 280 -3.29 -3.87 9.15
N GLU A 281 -2.48 -2.98 8.57
CA GLU A 281 -1.35 -2.33 9.21
C GLU A 281 -1.53 -0.82 9.22
N ARG A 282 -0.90 -0.20 10.20
CA ARG A 282 -0.64 1.23 10.25
C ARG A 282 0.53 1.59 9.33
N LEU A 283 0.24 2.09 8.14
CA LEU A 283 1.28 2.57 7.23
C LEU A 283 2.04 3.76 7.85
N THR A 284 3.32 3.85 7.51
CA THR A 284 4.18 4.94 7.98
C THR A 284 3.97 6.23 7.19
N ALA A 285 4.44 7.36 7.73
CA ALA A 285 4.46 8.62 6.98
C ALA A 285 5.25 8.51 5.66
N THR A 286 6.33 7.73 5.68
CA THR A 286 7.15 7.45 4.49
C THR A 286 6.38 6.69 3.43
N GLN A 287 5.62 5.65 3.81
CA GLN A 287 4.78 4.91 2.89
C GLN A 287 3.63 5.77 2.35
N ALA A 288 3.03 6.62 3.18
CA ALA A 288 1.99 7.56 2.73
C ALA A 288 2.51 8.52 1.67
N LYS A 289 3.70 9.09 1.90
CA LYS A 289 4.39 9.95 0.92
C LYS A 289 4.78 9.19 -0.34
N ALA A 290 5.24 7.95 -0.21
CA ALA A 290 5.59 7.09 -1.34
C ALA A 290 4.39 6.80 -2.25
N ILE A 291 3.23 6.41 -1.69
CA ILE A 291 2.01 6.15 -2.47
C ILE A 291 1.64 7.37 -3.31
N TYR A 292 1.57 8.56 -2.69
CA TYR A 292 1.26 9.78 -3.40
C TYR A 292 2.28 10.07 -4.53
N ASN A 293 3.58 10.05 -4.20
CA ASN A 293 4.61 10.38 -5.17
C ASN A 293 4.66 9.39 -6.35
N LEU A 294 4.43 8.10 -6.11
CA LEU A 294 4.36 7.09 -7.17
C LEU A 294 3.24 7.37 -8.18
N ALA A 295 2.08 7.80 -7.70
CA ALA A 295 0.91 8.09 -8.51
C ALA A 295 1.02 9.41 -9.29
N VAL A 296 1.66 10.45 -8.74
CA VAL A 296 1.85 11.74 -9.45
C VAL A 296 3.13 11.81 -10.28
N ASP A 297 4.02 10.84 -10.13
CA ASP A 297 5.21 10.68 -10.96
C ASP A 297 4.85 10.18 -12.37
N SER A 298 5.78 10.31 -13.32
CA SER A 298 5.61 9.74 -14.67
C SER A 298 5.47 8.21 -14.70
N LEU A 299 5.85 7.53 -13.62
CA LEU A 299 5.57 6.11 -13.40
C LEU A 299 4.06 5.83 -13.35
N ASN A 300 3.26 6.76 -12.79
CA ASN A 300 1.82 6.63 -12.61
C ASN A 300 1.42 5.28 -11.98
N TYR A 301 2.11 4.91 -10.91
CA TYR A 301 1.90 3.65 -10.20
C TYR A 301 0.79 3.80 -9.15
N GLY A 302 -0.17 2.88 -9.19
CA GLY A 302 -1.28 2.82 -8.24
C GLY A 302 -0.93 2.03 -6.96
N ILE A 303 -1.95 1.77 -6.14
CA ILE A 303 -1.78 1.09 -4.85
C ILE A 303 -1.18 -0.32 -4.97
N ALA A 304 -1.57 -1.10 -6.00
CA ALA A 304 -1.06 -2.46 -6.18
C ALA A 304 0.46 -2.50 -6.46
N ASP A 305 0.96 -1.53 -7.24
CA ASP A 305 2.39 -1.37 -7.49
C ASP A 305 3.11 -0.91 -6.22
N ALA A 306 2.54 0.05 -5.49
CA ALA A 306 3.09 0.49 -4.21
C ALA A 306 3.20 -0.66 -3.20
N ASP A 307 2.18 -1.52 -3.09
CA ASP A 307 2.18 -2.72 -2.25
C ASP A 307 3.34 -3.67 -2.62
N THR A 308 3.50 -3.93 -3.92
CA THR A 308 4.60 -4.75 -4.44
C THR A 308 5.96 -4.17 -4.05
N LEU A 309 6.15 -2.87 -4.23
CA LEU A 309 7.41 -2.19 -3.88
C LEU A 309 7.68 -2.20 -2.37
N PHE A 310 6.65 -2.07 -1.54
CA PHE A 310 6.77 -2.20 -0.09
C PHE A 310 7.15 -3.63 0.32
N GLY A 311 6.62 -4.65 -0.36
CA GLY A 311 6.99 -6.04 -0.13
C GLY A 311 8.43 -6.36 -0.48
N ILE A 312 8.94 -5.82 -1.60
CA ILE A 312 10.36 -5.94 -1.96
C ILE A 312 11.23 -5.28 -0.88
N PHE A 313 10.85 -4.08 -0.42
CA PHE A 313 11.59 -3.37 0.62
C PHE A 313 11.62 -4.13 1.95
N ALA A 314 10.47 -4.63 2.39
CA ALA A 314 10.35 -5.42 3.61
C ALA A 314 11.16 -6.72 3.52
N ALA A 315 11.14 -7.42 2.38
CA ALA A 315 11.93 -8.64 2.21
C ALA A 315 13.45 -8.40 2.26
N GLY A 316 13.91 -7.18 2.00
CA GLY A 316 15.29 -6.74 2.22
C GLY A 316 16.26 -7.19 1.12
N ALA A 317 17.55 -7.27 1.48
CA ALA A 317 18.63 -7.49 0.51
C ALA A 317 18.44 -8.76 -0.33
N GLY A 318 18.48 -8.61 -1.65
CA GLY A 318 18.29 -9.70 -2.62
C GLY A 318 16.83 -9.92 -3.05
N ALA A 319 15.87 -9.25 -2.42
CA ALA A 319 14.48 -9.29 -2.85
C ALA A 319 14.28 -8.57 -4.19
N GLN A 320 13.38 -9.13 -5.01
CA GLN A 320 12.99 -8.60 -6.31
C GLN A 320 11.49 -8.85 -6.53
N GLY A 321 10.87 -8.06 -7.39
CA GLY A 321 9.48 -8.23 -7.80
C GLY A 321 9.15 -7.35 -9.00
N ASP A 322 8.11 -7.72 -9.74
CA ASP A 322 7.71 -7.02 -10.96
C ASP A 322 6.47 -6.16 -10.69
N THR A 323 6.46 -4.93 -11.21
CA THR A 323 5.30 -4.04 -11.22
C THR A 323 4.40 -4.28 -12.43
N SER A 324 3.22 -3.66 -12.45
CA SER A 324 2.18 -3.80 -13.48
C SER A 324 2.66 -3.46 -14.91
N ASP A 325 3.68 -2.61 -15.03
CA ASP A 325 4.34 -2.26 -16.30
C ASP A 325 5.42 -3.26 -16.74
N GLY A 326 5.60 -4.36 -16.01
CA GLY A 326 6.56 -5.43 -16.31
C GLY A 326 8.00 -5.11 -15.93
N LYS A 327 8.27 -4.00 -15.24
CA LYS A 327 9.62 -3.68 -14.77
C LYS A 327 9.94 -4.45 -13.50
N THR A 328 11.13 -5.05 -13.46
CA THR A 328 11.65 -5.70 -12.24
C THR A 328 12.32 -4.68 -11.34
N TRP A 329 11.87 -4.62 -10.09
CA TRP A 329 12.44 -3.81 -9.02
C TRP A 329 13.24 -4.70 -8.05
N GLN A 330 14.24 -4.11 -7.39
CA GLN A 330 15.03 -4.79 -6.36
C GLN A 330 15.32 -3.87 -5.18
N TYR A 331 15.54 -4.47 -4.00
CA TYR A 331 16.06 -3.75 -2.84
C TYR A 331 17.45 -3.17 -3.11
N VAL A 332 17.66 -1.91 -2.73
CA VAL A 332 18.96 -1.23 -2.82
C VAL A 332 19.20 -0.34 -1.60
N THR A 333 20.48 -0.03 -1.35
CA THR A 333 20.94 0.88 -0.29
C THR A 333 21.75 2.03 -0.88
N GLY A 334 21.87 3.15 -0.16
CA GLY A 334 22.71 4.27 -0.57
C GLY A 334 22.06 5.14 -1.65
N LEU A 335 20.73 5.11 -1.76
CA LEU A 335 19.98 6.08 -2.55
C LEU A 335 20.10 7.47 -1.91
N SER A 336 20.13 8.50 -2.74
CA SER A 336 20.18 9.89 -2.30
C SER A 336 18.82 10.57 -2.51
N GLY A 337 18.28 11.17 -1.45
CA GLY A 337 16.99 11.86 -1.47
C GLY A 337 16.25 11.69 -0.14
N ASP A 338 15.01 12.19 -0.09
CA ASP A 338 14.17 12.10 1.10
C ASP A 338 13.39 10.78 1.13
N ALA A 339 13.09 10.29 2.34
CA ALA A 339 12.19 9.16 2.53
C ALA A 339 10.82 9.43 1.86
N GLY A 340 10.32 8.45 1.12
CA GLY A 340 9.07 8.49 0.36
C GLY A 340 9.19 9.14 -1.02
N SER A 341 10.38 9.56 -1.45
CA SER A 341 10.57 10.19 -2.76
C SER A 341 10.86 9.17 -3.87
N VAL A 342 10.35 9.47 -5.07
CA VAL A 342 10.73 8.79 -6.31
C VAL A 342 11.91 9.56 -6.91
N VAL A 343 12.99 8.85 -7.26
CA VAL A 343 14.23 9.43 -7.81
C VAL A 343 14.37 9.00 -9.27
N ASN A 344 14.41 9.99 -10.17
CA ASN A 344 14.61 9.80 -11.62
C ASN A 344 13.70 8.74 -12.24
N HIS A 345 12.46 8.58 -11.75
CA HIS A 345 11.49 7.57 -12.22
C HIS A 345 12.03 6.13 -12.20
N THR A 346 13.05 5.85 -11.38
CA THR A 346 13.76 4.56 -11.39
C THR A 346 14.08 4.02 -10.01
N ALA A 347 13.94 4.82 -8.96
CA ALA A 347 14.12 4.39 -7.59
C ALA A 347 13.07 5.01 -6.68
N LEU A 348 12.76 4.34 -5.57
CA LEU A 348 11.88 4.81 -4.50
C LEU A 348 12.61 4.64 -3.17
N ILE A 349 12.74 5.72 -2.40
CA ILE A 349 13.40 5.71 -1.08
C ILE A 349 12.34 5.44 -0.01
N LEU A 350 12.57 4.45 0.85
CA LEU A 350 11.56 3.97 1.82
C LEU A 350 11.98 4.09 3.28
N ASP A 351 13.18 4.63 3.56
CA ASP A 351 13.56 5.05 4.90
C ASP A 351 14.50 6.27 4.91
N GLY A 352 14.79 6.79 6.10
CA GLY A 352 15.70 7.94 6.28
C GLY A 352 17.19 7.61 6.13
N SER A 353 17.56 6.35 5.89
CA SER A 353 18.95 5.92 5.70
C SER A 353 19.32 5.79 4.21
N GLY A 354 18.39 6.10 3.30
CA GLY A 354 18.60 5.94 1.86
C GLY A 354 18.46 4.50 1.39
N ASN A 355 17.75 3.65 2.13
CA ASN A 355 17.36 2.33 1.64
C ASN A 355 16.01 2.44 0.91
N GLY A 356 15.80 1.55 -0.06
CA GLY A 356 14.61 1.59 -0.89
C GLY A 356 14.64 0.51 -1.96
N VAL A 357 13.98 0.81 -3.08
CA VAL A 357 13.90 -0.09 -4.23
C VAL A 357 14.28 0.63 -5.51
N GLN A 358 14.86 -0.09 -6.47
CA GLN A 358 15.28 0.45 -7.77
C GLN A 358 15.00 -0.54 -8.90
N ILE A 359 14.65 -0.02 -10.07
CA ILE A 359 14.48 -0.80 -11.30
C ILE A 359 15.81 -1.46 -11.70
N ILE A 360 15.78 -2.74 -12.01
CA ILE A 360 16.89 -3.47 -12.62
C ILE A 360 16.89 -3.15 -14.13
N PRO A 361 17.95 -2.54 -14.69
CA PRO A 361 18.03 -2.35 -16.13
C PRO A 361 18.00 -3.71 -16.83
N GLU A 362 17.18 -3.83 -17.88
CA GLU A 362 17.08 -5.09 -18.64
C GLU A 362 18.47 -5.56 -19.10
N PRO A 363 18.76 -6.88 -19.06
CA PRO A 363 20.07 -7.42 -19.41
C PRO A 363 20.57 -7.00 -20.80
N ALA A 364 19.65 -6.79 -21.75
CA ALA A 364 19.98 -6.31 -23.09
C ALA A 364 20.62 -4.91 -23.07
N THR A 365 20.12 -4.01 -22.24
CA THR A 365 20.67 -2.66 -22.05
C THR A 365 22.10 -2.73 -21.48
N MET A 366 22.31 -3.61 -20.51
CA MET A 366 23.64 -3.83 -19.91
C MET A 366 24.62 -4.45 -20.92
N ALA A 367 24.17 -5.42 -21.73
CA ALA A 367 24.99 -6.02 -22.78
C ALA A 367 25.40 -4.98 -23.84
N LEU A 368 24.47 -4.11 -24.24
CA LEU A 368 24.74 -3.08 -25.25
C LEU A 368 25.75 -2.03 -24.74
N LEU A 369 25.64 -1.63 -23.48
CA LEU A 369 26.61 -0.75 -22.81
C LEU A 369 28.00 -1.41 -22.71
N ALA A 370 28.05 -2.69 -22.36
CA ALA A 370 29.31 -3.44 -22.30
C ALA A 370 29.98 -3.52 -23.68
N ILE A 371 29.22 -3.83 -24.73
CA ILE A 371 29.71 -3.89 -26.11
C ILE A 371 30.20 -2.51 -26.57
N GLY A 372 29.41 -1.45 -26.31
CA GLY A 372 29.79 -0.07 -26.63
C GLY A 372 31.08 0.38 -25.93
N GLY A 373 31.23 0.04 -24.65
CA GLY A 373 32.46 0.30 -23.87
C GLY A 373 33.68 -0.41 -24.47
N VAL A 374 33.54 -1.70 -24.80
CA VAL A 374 34.62 -2.48 -25.44
C VAL A 374 35.01 -1.88 -26.80
N LEU A 375 34.04 -1.52 -27.64
CA LEU A 375 34.30 -0.88 -28.94
C LEU A 375 35.01 0.47 -28.79
N THR A 376 34.65 1.26 -27.78
CA THR A 376 35.29 2.55 -27.49
C THR A 376 36.76 2.36 -27.05
N LEU A 377 37.02 1.34 -26.22
CA LEU A 377 38.38 0.98 -25.81
C LEU A 377 39.22 0.46 -26.98
N ILE A 378 38.65 -0.36 -27.87
CA ILE A 378 39.34 -0.84 -29.09
C ILE A 378 39.68 0.34 -30.01
N ARG A 379 38.77 1.30 -30.17
CA ARG A 379 39.01 2.50 -31.00
C ARG A 379 40.13 3.37 -30.43
N ARG A 380 40.27 3.44 -29.10
CA ARG A 380 41.31 4.24 -28.43
C ARG A 380 42.73 3.63 -28.59
N LYS A 381 42.86 2.32 -28.78
CA LYS A 381 44.16 1.65 -29.02
C LYS A 381 44.67 1.73 -30.46
N ARG A 382 43.86 2.21 -31.42
CA ARG A 382 44.24 2.33 -32.83
C ARG A 382 44.72 3.74 -33.24
N LYS A 383 44.90 4.63 -32.27
CA LYS A 383 45.67 5.87 -32.41
C LYS A 383 46.95 5.71 -31.62
#